data_AF-A0A6N7AQB3-F1
#
_entry.id   AF-A0A6N7AQB3-F1
#
_cell.length_a   1.000
_cell.length_b   1.000
_cell.length_c   1.000
_cell.angle_alpha   90.00
_cell.angle_beta   90.00
_cell.angle_gamma   90.00
#
_symmetry.space_group_name_H-M   'P 1'
#
loop_
_entity.id
_entity.type
_entity.pdbx_description
1 polymer ?
#
loop_
_entity_poly.entity_id
_entity_poly.type
_entity_poly.pdbx_seq_one_letter_code
_entity_poly.pdbx_strand_id
1 'polypeptide(L)'
;MPIIKSISSLRNRTRDIASLCHEQDEPVYLTTNGEGDLVVMSIEHYERLKARADLFEKLGVAQAQSAAGEKGFTHAQVISKLRQRLHGR
;
A
#
# COMPACT_ATOMS: atom_id res chain seq x y z
N MET A 1 -12.04 15.54 -1.67
CA MET A 1 -11.90 15.83 -3.13
C MET A 1 -10.42 15.91 -3.43
N PRO A 2 -9.93 15.33 -4.55
CA PRO A 2 -8.49 15.29 -4.83
C PRO A 2 -7.92 16.71 -4.93
N ILE A 3 -6.77 16.93 -4.30
CA ILE A 3 -6.05 18.20 -4.41
C ILE A 3 -5.32 18.22 -5.75
N ILE A 4 -5.67 19.18 -6.61
CA ILE A 4 -5.07 19.32 -7.95
C ILE A 4 -4.20 20.58 -7.97
N LYS A 5 -2.97 20.46 -8.48
CA LYS A 5 -2.02 21.56 -8.70
C LYS A 5 -1.42 21.48 -10.11
N SER A 6 -0.90 22.59 -10.63
CA SER A 6 -0.08 22.53 -11.86
C SER A 6 1.30 21.95 -11.54
N ILE A 7 1.83 21.11 -12.42
CA ILE A 7 3.20 20.57 -12.30
C ILE A 7 4.25 21.67 -12.17
N SER A 8 4.01 22.84 -12.77
CA SER A 8 4.89 24.01 -12.69
C SER A 8 5.05 24.52 -11.24
N SER A 9 4.09 24.23 -10.37
CA SER A 9 4.14 24.60 -8.94
C SER A 9 5.27 23.91 -8.19
N LEU A 10 5.74 22.75 -8.66
CA LEU A 10 6.87 22.05 -8.05
C LEU A 10 8.14 22.88 -8.03
N ARG A 11 8.31 23.85 -8.95
CA ARG A 11 9.51 24.69 -9.01
C ARG A 11 9.67 25.58 -7.78
N ASN A 12 8.56 26.12 -7.27
CA ASN A 12 8.58 27.17 -6.25
C ASN A 12 7.81 26.81 -4.97
N ARG A 13 6.98 25.75 -4.97
CA ARG A 13 6.08 25.38 -3.87
C ARG A 13 6.21 23.92 -3.45
N THR A 14 7.40 23.32 -3.62
CA THR A 14 7.64 21.92 -3.27
C THR A 14 7.36 21.64 -1.80
N ARG A 15 7.74 22.55 -0.90
CA ARG A 15 7.51 22.41 0.55
C ARG A 15 6.02 22.38 0.88
N ASP A 16 5.24 23.32 0.32
CA ASP A 16 3.79 23.36 0.52
C ASP A 16 3.13 22.06 0.03
N ILE A 17 3.55 21.55 -1.14
CA ILE A 17 3.04 20.28 -1.70
C ILE A 17 3.42 19.11 -0.78
N ALA A 18 4.65 19.07 -0.28
CA ALA A 18 5.08 18.04 0.68
C ALA A 18 4.25 18.10 1.97
N SER A 19 4.06 19.29 2.56
CA SER A 19 3.21 19.48 3.73
C SER A 19 1.78 18.99 3.49
N LEU A 20 1.18 19.33 2.34
CA LEU A 20 -0.15 18.82 1.97
C LEU A 20 -0.20 17.29 1.93
N CYS A 21 0.82 16.64 1.37
CA CYS A 21 0.88 15.18 1.31
C CYS A 21 0.98 14.52 2.70
N HIS A 22 1.69 15.16 3.64
CA HIS A 22 1.84 14.64 5.00
C HIS A 22 0.61 14.94 5.88
N GLU A 23 0.10 16.17 5.84
CA GLU A 23 -1.01 16.61 6.70
C GLU A 23 -2.34 15.96 6.34
N GLN A 24 -2.61 15.84 5.04
CA GLN A 24 -3.86 15.25 4.58
C GLN A 24 -3.79 13.73 4.51
N ASP A 25 -2.57 13.16 4.55
CA ASP A 25 -2.33 11.74 4.29
C ASP A 25 -3.08 11.26 3.03
N GLU A 26 -3.05 12.10 1.98
CA GLU A 26 -3.71 11.90 0.69
C GLU A 26 -2.77 12.32 -0.46
N PRO A 27 -2.90 11.73 -1.65
CA PRO A 27 -2.14 12.12 -2.82
C PRO A 27 -2.55 13.50 -3.37
N VAL A 28 -1.55 14.25 -3.85
CA VAL A 28 -1.73 15.48 -4.64
C VAL A 28 -1.56 15.15 -6.12
N TYR A 29 -2.54 15.51 -6.93
CA TYR A 29 -2.54 15.32 -8.37
C TYR A 29 -1.95 16.54 -9.06
N LEU A 30 -1.00 16.30 -9.96
CA LEU A 30 -0.35 17.34 -10.75
C LEU A 30 -0.85 17.29 -12.19
N THR A 31 -1.08 18.48 -12.74
CA THR A 31 -1.57 18.67 -14.10
C THR A 31 -0.61 19.48 -14.95
N THR A 32 -0.57 19.13 -16.24
CA THR A 32 0.14 19.85 -17.29
C THR A 32 -0.91 20.28 -18.32
N ASN A 33 -1.06 21.59 -18.53
CA ASN A 33 -2.09 22.16 -19.43
C ASN A 33 -3.54 21.69 -19.15
N GLY A 34 -3.86 21.42 -17.89
CA GLY A 34 -5.19 20.97 -17.46
C GLY A 34 -5.40 19.45 -17.54
N GLU A 35 -4.46 18.71 -18.10
CA GLU A 35 -4.48 17.25 -18.16
C GLU A 35 -3.71 16.65 -16.99
N GLY A 36 -4.20 15.53 -16.45
CA GLY A 36 -3.52 14.79 -15.38
C GLY A 36 -2.19 14.21 -15.86
N ASP A 37 -1.13 14.39 -15.08
CA ASP A 37 0.24 14.03 -15.46
C ASP A 37 0.89 13.14 -14.38
N LEU A 38 0.99 13.66 -13.14
CA LEU A 38 1.67 12.97 -12.04
C LEU A 38 0.83 12.95 -10.77
N VAL A 39 1.17 12.03 -9.87
CA VAL A 39 0.66 11.99 -8.50
C VAL A 39 1.84 12.02 -7.54
N VAL A 40 1.77 12.90 -6.54
CA VAL A 40 2.77 13.02 -5.47
C VAL A 40 2.11 12.67 -4.15
N MET A 41 2.80 11.92 -3.31
CA MET A 41 2.33 11.52 -1.98
C MET A 41 3.52 11.38 -1.03
N SER A 42 3.26 11.32 0.28
CA SER A 42 4.30 11.01 1.25
C SER A 42 4.75 9.55 1.09
N ILE A 43 5.99 9.25 1.48
CA ILE A 43 6.52 7.88 1.47
C ILE A 43 5.66 6.97 2.36
N GLU A 44 5.23 7.47 3.51
CA GLU A 44 4.38 6.73 4.46
C GLU A 44 3.02 6.35 3.85
N HIS A 45 2.40 7.29 3.12
CA HIS A 45 1.15 7.02 2.40
C HIS A 45 1.36 5.96 1.33
N TYR A 46 2.42 6.09 0.52
CA TYR A 46 2.75 5.14 -0.53
C TYR A 46 2.98 3.72 0.02
N GLU A 47 3.79 3.58 1.07
CA GLU A 47 4.06 2.26 1.66
C GLU A 47 2.81 1.63 2.28
N ARG A 48 1.93 2.43 2.89
CA ARG A 48 0.65 1.92 3.40
C ARG A 48 -0.28 1.46 2.27
N LEU A 49 -0.34 2.21 1.17
CA LEU A 49 -1.10 1.82 -0.02
C LEU A 49 -0.59 0.50 -0.60
N LYS A 50 0.73 0.36 -0.73
CA LYS A 50 1.39 -0.86 -1.21
C LYS A 50 1.15 -2.06 -0.27
N ALA A 51 1.28 -1.86 1.04
CA ALA A 51 1.00 -2.90 2.03
C ALA A 51 -0.46 -3.35 2.00
N ARG A 52 -1.40 -2.42 1.79
CA ARG A 52 -2.83 -2.73 1.64
C ARG A 52 -3.11 -3.55 0.37
N ALA A 53 -2.45 -3.23 -0.74
CA ALA A 53 -2.58 -4.00 -1.97
C ALA A 53 -2.07 -5.45 -1.81
N ASP A 54 -0.89 -5.62 -1.22
CA ASP A 54 -0.32 -6.95 -0.90
C ASP A 54 -1.22 -7.74 0.06
N LEU A 55 -1.80 -7.08 1.07
CA LEU A 55 -2.77 -7.71 1.96
C LEU A 55 -4.00 -8.21 1.20
N PHE A 56 -4.58 -7.41 0.31
CA PHE A 56 -5.76 -7.81 -0.46
C PHE A 56 -5.47 -8.94 -1.44
N GLU A 57 -4.29 -8.97 -2.04
CA GLU A 57 -3.85 -10.10 -2.87
C GLU A 57 -3.84 -11.40 -2.07
N LYS A 58 -3.20 -11.38 -0.89
CA LYS A 58 -3.13 -12.56 0.01
C LYS A 58 -4.51 -12.99 0.49
N LEU A 59 -5.39 -12.04 0.82
CA LEU A 59 -6.76 -12.32 1.21
C LEU A 59 -7.55 -12.94 0.05
N GLY A 60 -7.36 -12.46 -1.18
CA GLY A 60 -8.00 -13.03 -2.37
C GLY A 60 -7.62 -14.50 -2.59
N VAL A 61 -6.33 -14.83 -2.44
CA VAL A 61 -5.86 -16.23 -2.49
C VAL A 61 -6.51 -17.06 -1.38
N ALA A 62 -6.49 -16.59 -0.13
CA ALA A 62 -7.07 -17.32 0.99
C ALA A 62 -8.58 -17.53 0.85
N GLN A 63 -9.30 -16.54 0.31
CA GLN A 63 -10.72 -16.65 0.01
C GLN A 63 -11.00 -17.71 -1.06
N ALA A 64 -10.22 -17.74 -2.14
CA ALA A 64 -10.34 -18.76 -3.18
C ALA A 64 -10.09 -20.18 -2.64
N GLN A 65 -9.05 -20.35 -1.82
CA GLN A 65 -8.75 -21.63 -1.15
C GLN A 65 -9.90 -22.06 -0.23
N SER A 66 -10.42 -21.14 0.57
CA SER A 66 -11.56 -21.42 1.45
C SER A 66 -12.81 -21.80 0.65
N ALA A 67 -13.08 -21.13 -0.48
CA ALA A 67 -14.21 -21.45 -1.35
C ALA A 67 -14.06 -22.81 -2.03
N ALA A 68 -12.83 -23.24 -2.32
CA ALA A 68 -12.50 -24.58 -2.81
C ALA A 68 -12.57 -25.67 -1.72
N GLY A 69 -12.82 -25.29 -0.46
CA GLY A 69 -12.92 -26.22 0.67
C GLY A 69 -11.58 -26.62 1.29
N GLU A 70 -10.49 -25.93 0.95
CA GLU A 70 -9.21 -26.13 1.63
C GLU A 70 -9.32 -25.75 3.10
N LYS A 71 -8.83 -26.63 3.98
CA LYS A 71 -8.74 -26.35 5.41
C LYS A 71 -7.36 -25.78 5.71
N GLY A 72 -7.31 -24.58 6.27
CA GLY A 72 -6.09 -23.98 6.76
C GLY A 72 -5.46 -24.79 7.91
N PHE A 73 -4.28 -24.35 8.35
CA PHE A 73 -3.58 -24.97 9.49
C PHE A 73 -4.04 -24.35 10.81
N THR A 74 -4.22 -25.20 11.81
CA THR A 74 -4.39 -24.73 13.20
C THR A 74 -3.09 -24.17 13.74
N HIS A 75 -3.18 -23.30 14.74
CA HIS A 75 -2.02 -22.75 15.44
C HIS A 75 -1.05 -23.85 15.92
N ALA A 76 -1.58 -24.96 16.49
CA ALA A 76 -0.76 -26.07 16.96
C ALA A 76 0.02 -26.75 15.83
N GLN A 77 -0.60 -26.97 14.67
CA GLN A 77 0.06 -27.54 13.49
C GLN A 77 1.18 -26.62 12.97
N VAL A 78 0.93 -25.32 12.90
CA VAL A 78 1.92 -24.32 12.45
C VAL A 78 3.13 -24.30 13.39
N ILE A 79 2.90 -24.16 14.70
CA ILE A 79 3.98 -24.09 15.70
C ILE A 79 4.80 -25.38 15.73
N SER A 80 4.15 -26.54 15.67
CA SER A 80 4.84 -27.84 15.62
C SER A 80 5.77 -27.93 14.41
N LYS A 81 5.28 -27.57 13.21
CA LYS A 81 6.05 -27.59 11.97
C LYS A 81 7.23 -26.60 12.01
N LEU A 82 7.05 -25.42 12.60
CA LEU A 82 8.14 -24.45 12.76
C LEU A 82 9.24 -24.96 13.70
N ARG A 83 8.88 -25.52 14.86
CA ARG A 83 9.85 -26.10 15.81
C ARG A 83 10.65 -27.25 15.19
N GLN A 84 9.99 -28.13 14.43
CA GLN A 84 10.67 -29.21 13.72
C GLN A 84 11.74 -28.70 12.74
N ARG A 85 11.48 -27.59 12.03
CA ARG A 85 12.47 -26.99 11.12
C ARG A 85 13.64 -26.35 11.86
N LEU A 86 13.44 -25.84 13.07
CA LEU A 86 14.49 -25.24 13.89
C LEU A 86 15.38 -26.29 14.57
N HIS A 87 14.83 -27.45 14.93
CA HIS A 87 15.55 -28.55 15.61
C HIS A 87 16.02 -29.66 14.68
N GLY A 88 15.65 -29.63 13.39
CA GLY A 88 16.09 -30.59 12.37
C GLY A 88 17.45 -30.25 11.75
N ARG A 89 18.37 -29.69 12.54
CA ARG A 89 19.75 -29.37 12.13
C ARG A 89 20.73 -29.99 13.10
#